data_AF-A0A1Y2VI46-F1
#
_entry.id   AF-A0A1Y2VI46-F1
#
_cell.length_a   1.000
_cell.length_b   1.000
_cell.length_c   1.000
_cell.angle_alpha   90.00
_cell.angle_beta   90.00
_cell.angle_gamma   90.00
#
_symmetry.space_group_name_H-M   'P 1'
#
loop_
_entity.id
_entity.type
_entity.pdbx_description
1 polymer ?
#
loop_
_entity_poly.entity_id
_entity_poly.type
_entity_poly.pdbx_seq_one_letter_code
_entity_poly.pdbx_strand_id
1 'polypeptide(L)'
;MRRGRFSLDDLPAWCVLNDVTFVNVKVANINGRGYGLIADKDLTNEDENVDLPALLTVPKDLVLSAEGVEEYAKENKDFRLLLDIAGHKSTRGDILLFLMVQLVLSSPDYNGSLGPSTPWTQYFSLLPSRVPTPTMWNEPELSQLKGTSLESAVSAKLTVLTKEFDDLRAKAADLPYWNELLSIDESITIQDWILLDALYRSRSLGLPKSGESMVPCLDLVNHSSQATAYFDENSTGDVALHLRKGCAVSYDEEITIDYGKDKSPAEMLFSYGFIDSDSTSRSLVLPLEPLEDDPLAAAKLHAFGISPKLELVEDEDGIPHSSAPFVYLMCLNEEDGLQFRVLQETDGSRHLRMFWQDVDVTHVPNTVKDLIHDHELYQVFELRVITVILNIIQQQLQELSDSQHNTEAPESVRQEIWQAVSHLKSLETSILEKSLRVLDEQRAQLLEHATVVEYLKAMESDQNDMVAEAANEEEDFS
;
A
#
# COMPACT_ATOMS: atom_id res chain seq x y z
N MET A 1 -14.55 20.96 -11.48
CA MET A 1 -16.01 20.93 -11.80
C MET A 1 -16.83 20.68 -10.55
N ARG A 2 -18.10 21.16 -10.44
CA ARG A 2 -18.96 20.73 -9.33
C ARG A 2 -19.38 19.27 -9.52
N ARG A 3 -19.52 18.51 -8.43
CA ARG A 3 -20.02 17.13 -8.51
C ARG A 3 -21.55 17.10 -8.60
N GLY A 4 -22.06 16.10 -9.30
CA GLY A 4 -23.47 15.74 -9.29
C GLY A 4 -23.95 15.39 -7.89
N ARG A 5 -25.27 15.33 -7.72
CA ARG A 5 -25.91 14.89 -6.47
C ARG A 5 -26.80 13.71 -6.76
N PHE A 6 -26.62 12.64 -6.00
CA PHE A 6 -27.50 11.49 -6.00
C PHE A 6 -27.81 11.15 -4.54
N SER A 7 -29.09 11.21 -4.17
CA SER A 7 -29.52 10.98 -2.79
C SER A 7 -29.53 9.49 -2.49
N LEU A 8 -29.27 9.13 -1.23
CA LEU A 8 -29.44 7.76 -0.77
C LEU A 8 -30.89 7.28 -0.93
N ASP A 9 -31.86 8.20 -0.81
CA ASP A 9 -33.29 7.90 -0.99
C ASP A 9 -33.62 7.43 -2.42
N ASP A 10 -32.80 7.80 -3.41
CA ASP A 10 -32.97 7.41 -4.81
C ASP A 10 -32.26 6.07 -5.14
N LEU A 11 -31.39 5.58 -4.25
CA LEU A 11 -30.63 4.35 -4.44
C LEU A 11 -31.52 3.12 -4.71
N PRO A 12 -32.62 2.88 -3.99
CA PRO A 12 -33.48 1.73 -4.27
C PRO A 12 -34.05 1.73 -5.70
N ALA A 13 -34.43 2.90 -6.23
CA ALA A 13 -34.93 3.01 -7.60
C ALA A 13 -33.82 2.75 -8.63
N TRP A 14 -32.61 3.26 -8.36
CA TRP A 14 -31.42 2.97 -9.16
C TRP A 14 -31.08 1.48 -9.15
N CYS A 15 -31.14 0.81 -8.01
CA CYS A 15 -30.87 -0.63 -7.91
C CYS A 15 -31.85 -1.45 -8.76
N VAL A 16 -33.15 -1.14 -8.69
CA VAL A 16 -34.17 -1.82 -9.51
C VAL A 16 -33.95 -1.62 -11.01
N LEU A 17 -33.53 -0.42 -11.43
CA LEU A 17 -33.28 -0.12 -12.85
C LEU A 17 -32.02 -0.81 -13.40
N ASN A 18 -31.10 -1.20 -12.53
CA ASN A 18 -29.81 -1.77 -12.89
C ASN A 18 -29.65 -3.22 -12.39
N ASP A 19 -30.75 -3.90 -12.09
CA ASP A 19 -30.77 -5.31 -11.65
C ASP A 19 -29.90 -5.62 -10.41
N VAL A 20 -29.65 -4.61 -9.55
CA VAL A 20 -28.98 -4.79 -8.25
C VAL A 20 -30.02 -5.21 -7.22
N THR A 21 -29.79 -6.35 -6.56
CA THR A 21 -30.75 -6.92 -5.61
C THR A 21 -30.23 -6.87 -4.19
N PHE A 22 -31.03 -6.32 -3.26
CA PHE A 22 -30.82 -6.41 -1.82
C PHE A 22 -31.84 -7.37 -1.21
N VAL A 23 -31.40 -8.31 -0.37
CA VAL A 23 -32.25 -9.31 0.27
C VAL A 23 -32.08 -9.22 1.78
N ASN A 24 -33.12 -8.75 2.47
CA ASN A 24 -33.15 -8.58 3.93
C ASN A 24 -32.06 -7.64 4.49
N VAL A 25 -31.49 -6.78 3.65
CA VAL A 25 -30.51 -5.76 4.02
C VAL A 25 -30.86 -4.46 3.33
N LYS A 26 -30.42 -3.34 3.91
CA LYS A 26 -30.59 -2.00 3.33
C LYS A 26 -29.38 -1.12 3.64
N VAL A 27 -29.19 -0.08 2.84
CA VAL A 27 -28.13 0.91 3.09
C VAL A 27 -28.60 1.92 4.13
N ALA A 28 -27.75 2.24 5.10
CA ALA A 28 -28.01 3.22 6.14
C ALA A 28 -26.76 4.05 6.46
N ASN A 29 -26.93 5.16 7.16
CA ASN A 29 -25.81 5.91 7.73
C ASN A 29 -25.39 5.26 9.05
N ILE A 30 -24.11 4.90 9.15
CA ILE A 30 -23.49 4.31 10.32
C ILE A 30 -22.64 5.37 11.00
N ASN A 31 -22.90 5.58 12.29
CA ASN A 31 -22.26 6.63 13.06
C ASN A 31 -20.73 6.50 13.02
N GLY A 32 -20.05 7.55 12.55
CA GLY A 32 -18.59 7.60 12.44
C GLY A 32 -17.99 6.79 11.28
N ARG A 33 -18.80 6.06 10.49
CA ARG A 33 -18.32 5.15 9.43
C ARG A 33 -18.87 5.49 8.03
N GLY A 34 -19.80 6.44 7.95
CA GLY A 34 -20.39 6.85 6.68
C GLY A 34 -21.58 5.98 6.31
N TYR A 35 -21.70 5.56 5.05
CA TYR A 35 -22.74 4.61 4.66
C TYR A 35 -22.30 3.18 4.94
N GLY A 36 -23.25 2.32 5.26
CA GLY A 36 -23.06 0.90 5.55
C GLY A 36 -24.30 0.09 5.17
N LEU A 37 -24.18 -1.24 5.19
CA LEU A 37 -25.33 -2.13 5.05
C LEU A 37 -25.78 -2.57 6.45
N ILE A 38 -27.08 -2.54 6.70
CA ILE A 38 -27.68 -3.05 7.94
C ILE A 38 -28.70 -4.14 7.62
N ALA A 39 -28.90 -5.05 8.56
CA ALA A 39 -29.91 -6.08 8.46
C ALA A 39 -31.32 -5.48 8.62
N ASP A 40 -32.24 -5.82 7.71
CA ASP A 40 -33.65 -5.37 7.75
C ASP A 40 -34.54 -6.32 8.56
N LYS A 41 -33.96 -7.42 9.08
CA LYS A 41 -34.54 -8.38 10.03
C LYS A 41 -33.41 -9.22 10.62
N ASP A 42 -33.71 -10.06 11.61
CA ASP A 42 -32.73 -11.01 12.13
C ASP A 42 -32.30 -12.02 11.03
N LEU A 43 -31.00 -12.19 10.87
CA LEU A 43 -30.35 -13.07 9.92
C LEU A 43 -29.52 -14.11 10.68
N THR A 44 -29.63 -15.38 10.31
CA THR A 44 -28.83 -16.46 10.89
C THR A 44 -28.37 -17.43 9.81
N ASN A 45 -27.09 -17.81 9.86
CA ASN A 45 -26.50 -18.86 9.02
C ASN A 45 -26.01 -20.01 9.90
N GLU A 46 -26.96 -20.73 10.51
CA GLU A 46 -26.70 -21.77 11.52
C GLU A 46 -26.45 -23.17 10.92
N ASP A 47 -26.90 -23.45 9.70
CA ASP A 47 -26.95 -24.81 9.13
C ASP A 47 -25.98 -25.03 7.95
N GLU A 48 -25.25 -26.15 7.95
CA GLU A 48 -24.35 -26.55 6.85
C GLU A 48 -25.07 -26.89 5.54
N ASN A 49 -26.39 -27.09 5.56
CA ASN A 49 -27.18 -27.66 4.45
C ASN A 49 -28.20 -26.69 3.83
N VAL A 50 -28.20 -25.41 4.20
CA VAL A 50 -29.12 -24.40 3.63
C VAL A 50 -28.30 -23.32 2.94
N ASP A 51 -28.36 -23.29 1.61
CA ASP A 51 -27.86 -22.16 0.83
C ASP A 51 -28.79 -20.96 1.10
N LEU A 52 -28.34 -20.05 1.97
CA LEU A 52 -29.01 -18.77 2.15
C LEU A 52 -28.89 -17.94 0.86
N PRO A 53 -29.94 -17.18 0.50
CA PRO A 53 -29.83 -16.24 -0.60
C PRO A 53 -28.74 -15.21 -0.31
N ALA A 54 -28.07 -14.76 -1.36
CA ALA A 54 -27.14 -13.63 -1.27
C ALA A 54 -27.86 -12.39 -0.70
N LEU A 55 -27.20 -11.68 0.21
CA LEU A 55 -27.69 -10.44 0.81
C LEU A 55 -27.69 -9.30 -0.22
N LEU A 56 -26.67 -9.26 -1.08
CA LEU A 56 -26.54 -8.32 -2.19
C LEU A 56 -26.11 -9.12 -3.43
N THR A 57 -26.66 -8.78 -4.58
CA THR A 57 -26.18 -9.28 -5.88
C THR A 57 -26.06 -8.10 -6.85
N VAL A 58 -24.89 -7.96 -7.45
CA VAL A 58 -24.53 -6.89 -8.40
C VAL A 58 -24.20 -7.54 -9.74
N PRO A 59 -24.91 -7.19 -10.82
CA PRO A 59 -24.64 -7.74 -12.14
C PRO A 59 -23.22 -7.45 -12.60
N LYS A 60 -22.62 -8.40 -13.30
CA LYS A 60 -21.24 -8.27 -13.82
C LYS A 60 -21.02 -7.00 -14.65
N ASP A 61 -22.04 -6.56 -15.40
CA ASP A 61 -21.94 -5.41 -16.31
C ASP A 61 -21.84 -4.07 -15.55
N LEU A 62 -22.13 -4.05 -14.25
CA LEU A 62 -21.90 -2.90 -13.38
C LEU A 62 -20.55 -2.92 -12.67
N VAL A 63 -19.83 -4.05 -12.70
CA VAL A 63 -18.52 -4.17 -12.06
C VAL A 63 -17.49 -3.38 -12.86
N LEU A 64 -16.83 -2.41 -12.21
CA LEU A 64 -15.74 -1.66 -12.81
C LEU A 64 -14.43 -2.43 -12.61
N SER A 65 -14.21 -3.38 -13.53
CA SER A 65 -13.01 -4.19 -13.68
C SER A 65 -12.21 -3.78 -14.94
N ALA A 66 -11.09 -4.45 -15.21
CA ALA A 66 -10.37 -4.29 -16.48
C ALA A 66 -11.27 -4.56 -17.70
N GLU A 67 -12.12 -5.58 -17.63
CA GLU A 67 -13.09 -5.92 -18.68
C GLU A 67 -14.14 -4.81 -18.83
N GLY A 68 -14.69 -4.32 -17.71
CA GLY A 68 -15.69 -3.24 -17.74
C GLY A 68 -15.17 -1.94 -18.36
N VAL A 69 -13.90 -1.59 -18.11
CA VAL A 69 -13.25 -0.44 -18.76
C VAL A 69 -13.15 -0.64 -20.28
N GLU A 70 -12.75 -1.83 -20.71
CA GLU A 70 -12.61 -2.16 -22.13
C GLU A 70 -13.96 -2.18 -22.86
N GLU A 71 -15.02 -2.70 -22.23
CA GLU A 71 -16.38 -2.62 -22.78
C GLU A 71 -16.85 -1.17 -22.94
N TYR A 72 -16.66 -0.32 -21.92
CA TYR A 72 -17.01 1.10 -22.02
C TYR A 72 -16.23 1.80 -23.15
N ALA A 73 -14.97 1.42 -23.35
CA ALA A 73 -14.13 1.96 -24.42
C ALA A 73 -14.52 1.48 -25.84
N LYS A 74 -15.38 0.46 -25.98
CA LYS A 74 -16.00 0.12 -27.27
C LYS A 74 -17.17 1.04 -27.61
N GLU A 75 -17.86 1.54 -26.59
CA GLU A 75 -19.04 2.40 -26.74
C GLU A 75 -18.70 3.90 -26.79
N ASN A 76 -17.54 4.29 -26.25
CA ASN A 76 -17.11 5.67 -26.16
C ASN A 76 -15.77 5.91 -26.88
N LYS A 77 -15.83 6.56 -28.05
CA LYS A 77 -14.65 6.88 -28.87
C LYS A 77 -13.69 7.87 -28.19
N ASP A 78 -14.20 8.90 -27.52
CA ASP A 78 -13.37 9.91 -26.88
C ASP A 78 -12.63 9.34 -25.66
N PHE A 79 -13.27 8.40 -24.96
CA PHE A 79 -12.62 7.62 -23.92
C PHE A 79 -11.58 6.63 -24.47
N ARG A 80 -11.88 5.92 -25.57
CA ARG A 80 -10.90 5.05 -26.24
C ARG A 80 -9.62 5.81 -26.59
N LEU A 81 -9.75 6.98 -27.19
CA LEU A 81 -8.60 7.83 -27.54
C LEU A 81 -7.79 8.22 -26.30
N LEU A 82 -8.45 8.55 -25.18
CA LEU A 82 -7.79 8.85 -23.92
C LEU A 82 -7.00 7.66 -23.38
N LEU A 83 -7.60 6.46 -23.37
CA LEU A 83 -6.92 5.24 -22.93
C LEU A 83 -5.68 4.94 -23.78
N ASP A 84 -5.80 5.07 -25.10
CA ASP A 84 -4.72 4.76 -26.03
C ASP A 84 -3.53 5.74 -25.88
N ILE A 85 -3.77 7.04 -25.67
CA ILE A 85 -2.68 7.99 -25.41
C ILE A 85 -2.05 7.81 -24.03
N ALA A 86 -2.85 7.41 -23.04
CA ALA A 86 -2.36 7.14 -21.69
C ALA A 86 -1.42 5.92 -21.71
N GLY A 87 -1.72 4.94 -22.57
CA GLY A 87 -0.87 3.84 -22.95
C GLY A 87 -1.10 2.56 -22.15
N HIS A 88 -2.30 2.38 -21.56
CA HIS A 88 -2.71 1.16 -20.85
C HIS A 88 -1.67 0.69 -19.80
N LYS A 89 -1.13 1.64 -19.02
CA LYS A 89 0.00 1.38 -18.10
C LYS A 89 -0.36 0.35 -17.01
N SER A 90 -1.62 0.32 -16.57
CA SER A 90 -2.12 -0.59 -15.53
C SER A 90 -3.64 -0.52 -15.44
N THR A 91 -4.28 -1.61 -14.98
CA THR A 91 -5.74 -1.65 -14.70
C THR A 91 -6.20 -0.51 -13.81
N ARG A 92 -5.43 -0.20 -12.74
CA ARG A 92 -5.70 0.97 -11.88
C ARG A 92 -5.77 2.25 -12.71
N GLY A 93 -4.75 2.52 -13.52
CA GLY A 93 -4.68 3.74 -14.34
C GLY A 93 -5.88 3.86 -15.27
N ASP A 94 -6.28 2.77 -15.91
CA ASP A 94 -7.40 2.76 -16.85
C ASP A 94 -8.74 2.96 -16.13
N ILE A 95 -8.91 2.40 -14.93
CA ILE A 95 -10.06 2.66 -14.05
C ILE A 95 -10.08 4.13 -13.59
N LEU A 96 -8.94 4.73 -13.24
CA LEU A 96 -8.91 6.16 -12.87
C LEU A 96 -9.33 7.06 -14.03
N LEU A 97 -8.94 6.73 -15.27
CA LEU A 97 -9.41 7.44 -16.45
C LEU A 97 -10.92 7.29 -16.65
N PHE A 98 -11.47 6.08 -16.44
CA PHE A 98 -12.93 5.87 -16.46
C PHE A 98 -13.63 6.73 -15.40
N LEU A 99 -13.14 6.73 -14.15
CA LEU A 99 -13.73 7.54 -13.09
C LEU A 99 -13.60 9.05 -13.37
N MET A 100 -12.55 9.48 -14.05
CA MET A 100 -12.38 10.86 -14.50
C MET A 100 -13.45 11.25 -15.54
N VAL A 101 -13.80 10.35 -16.46
CA VAL A 101 -14.95 10.54 -17.35
C VAL A 101 -16.24 10.66 -16.55
N GLN A 102 -16.46 9.80 -15.55
CA GLN A 102 -17.66 9.87 -14.71
C GLN A 102 -17.73 11.16 -13.87
N LEU A 103 -16.60 11.68 -13.41
CA LEU A 103 -16.52 12.98 -12.74
C LEU A 103 -17.03 14.10 -13.65
N VAL A 104 -16.63 14.08 -14.93
CA VAL A 104 -17.07 15.08 -15.91
C VAL A 104 -18.55 14.91 -16.23
N LEU A 105 -18.98 13.69 -16.58
CA LEU A 105 -20.36 13.39 -16.95
C LEU A 105 -21.37 13.62 -15.81
N SER A 106 -20.95 13.45 -14.56
CA SER A 106 -21.79 13.70 -13.39
C SER A 106 -21.90 15.19 -13.03
N SER A 107 -21.06 16.05 -13.60
CA SER A 107 -21.05 17.46 -13.24
C SER A 107 -22.27 18.19 -13.83
N PRO A 108 -23.00 18.99 -13.02
CA PRO A 108 -24.06 19.86 -13.54
C PRO A 108 -23.51 21.03 -14.36
N ASP A 109 -22.20 21.31 -14.28
CA ASP A 109 -21.54 22.36 -15.06
C ASP A 109 -21.18 21.87 -16.48
N TYR A 110 -21.33 20.56 -16.72
CA TYR A 110 -20.97 19.93 -17.97
C TYR A 110 -22.06 20.08 -19.05
N ASN A 111 -21.69 20.71 -20.18
CA ASN A 111 -22.57 20.91 -21.34
C ASN A 111 -22.02 20.24 -22.63
N GLY A 112 -21.00 19.39 -22.51
CA GLY A 112 -20.33 18.77 -23.65
C GLY A 112 -21.00 17.46 -24.12
N SER A 113 -20.32 16.75 -25.02
CA SER A 113 -20.85 15.54 -25.69
C SER A 113 -20.03 14.27 -25.47
N LEU A 114 -19.34 14.12 -24.33
CA LEU A 114 -18.51 12.95 -23.98
C LEU A 114 -19.27 11.62 -24.02
N GLY A 115 -20.59 11.66 -23.94
CA GLY A 115 -21.43 10.48 -23.98
C GLY A 115 -22.69 10.67 -23.14
N PRO A 116 -23.63 9.71 -23.25
CA PRO A 116 -24.79 9.70 -22.40
C PRO A 116 -24.41 9.41 -20.94
N SER A 117 -25.28 9.82 -20.02
CA SER A 117 -25.21 9.36 -18.63
C SER A 117 -25.40 7.84 -18.59
N THR A 118 -24.53 7.17 -17.84
CA THR A 118 -24.57 5.72 -17.60
C THR A 118 -25.02 5.44 -16.16
N PRO A 119 -25.35 4.19 -15.80
CA PRO A 119 -25.57 3.82 -14.40
C PRO A 119 -24.43 4.27 -13.48
N TRP A 120 -23.19 4.16 -13.94
CA TRP A 120 -21.99 4.63 -13.25
C TRP A 120 -21.94 6.15 -13.06
N THR A 121 -22.45 6.94 -14.01
CA THR A 121 -22.52 8.40 -13.87
C THR A 121 -23.40 8.80 -12.67
N GLN A 122 -24.51 8.10 -12.48
CA GLN A 122 -25.42 8.30 -11.35
C GLN A 122 -24.80 7.78 -10.05
N TYR A 123 -24.27 6.56 -10.05
CA TYR A 123 -23.63 5.96 -8.88
C TYR A 123 -22.41 6.76 -8.40
N PHE A 124 -21.60 7.27 -9.34
CA PHE A 124 -20.46 8.13 -9.03
C PHE A 124 -20.89 9.35 -8.21
N SER A 125 -22.10 9.89 -8.44
CA SER A 125 -22.63 11.02 -7.66
C SER A 125 -23.00 10.66 -6.21
N LEU A 126 -23.07 9.37 -5.87
CA LEU A 126 -23.21 8.88 -4.48
C LEU A 126 -21.88 8.90 -3.73
N LEU A 127 -20.78 8.66 -4.45
CA LEU A 127 -19.45 8.48 -3.85
C LEU A 127 -19.02 9.76 -3.10
N PRO A 128 -18.30 9.64 -1.98
CA PRO A 128 -17.95 10.79 -1.16
C PRO A 128 -17.06 11.78 -1.93
N SER A 129 -17.24 13.09 -1.70
CA SER A 129 -16.39 14.14 -2.27
C SER A 129 -15.04 14.28 -1.58
N ARG A 130 -14.87 13.58 -0.46
CA ARG A 130 -13.63 13.50 0.28
C ARG A 130 -13.50 12.12 0.88
N VAL A 131 -12.35 11.49 0.68
CA VAL A 131 -11.98 10.23 1.32
C VAL A 131 -11.01 10.56 2.47
N PRO A 132 -11.16 9.97 3.66
CA PRO A 132 -10.33 10.31 4.83
C PRO A 132 -8.88 9.81 4.75
N THR A 133 -8.36 9.48 3.57
CA THR A 133 -6.98 8.99 3.40
C THR A 133 -5.95 10.12 3.46
N PRO A 134 -4.73 9.85 3.94
CA PRO A 134 -3.66 10.85 4.06
C PRO A 134 -3.38 11.67 2.80
N THR A 135 -3.49 11.10 1.61
CA THR A 135 -3.27 11.85 0.35
C THR A 135 -4.25 13.01 0.13
N MET A 136 -5.37 13.06 0.86
CA MET A 136 -6.39 14.12 0.81
C MET A 136 -6.35 15.07 2.03
N TRP A 137 -5.32 14.95 2.86
CA TRP A 137 -5.14 15.80 4.02
C TRP A 137 -4.50 17.14 3.62
N ASN A 138 -4.74 18.17 4.44
CA ASN A 138 -4.07 19.46 4.25
C ASN A 138 -2.65 19.43 4.84
N GLU A 139 -1.85 20.46 4.56
CA GLU A 139 -0.45 20.54 5.03
C GLU A 139 -0.30 20.42 6.57
N PRO A 140 -1.09 21.12 7.40
CA PRO A 140 -1.06 20.90 8.85
C PRO A 140 -1.34 19.46 9.28
N GLU A 141 -2.29 18.79 8.64
CA GLU A 141 -2.64 17.38 8.89
C GLU A 141 -1.52 16.43 8.44
N LEU A 142 -0.94 16.65 7.25
CA LEU A 142 0.19 15.87 6.75
C LEU A 142 1.42 16.00 7.65
N SER A 143 1.69 17.20 8.19
CA SER A 143 2.80 17.42 9.11
C SER A 143 2.71 16.58 10.39
N GLN A 144 1.52 16.08 10.75
CA GLN A 144 1.36 15.18 11.89
C GLN A 144 2.01 13.82 11.66
N LEU A 145 2.14 13.38 10.40
CA LEU A 145 2.75 12.10 10.02
C LEU A 145 4.26 12.07 10.23
N LYS A 146 4.90 13.21 10.52
CA LYS A 146 6.34 13.30 10.74
C LYS A 146 6.82 12.21 11.71
N GLY A 147 7.86 11.48 11.31
CA GLY A 147 8.48 10.38 12.04
C GLY A 147 7.72 9.05 11.96
N THR A 148 6.55 8.98 11.31
CA THR A 148 5.84 7.69 11.12
C THR A 148 6.25 7.01 9.84
N SER A 149 5.97 5.70 9.71
CA SER A 149 6.16 4.97 8.45
C SER A 149 5.38 5.55 7.27
N LEU A 150 4.35 6.35 7.52
CA LEU A 150 3.53 6.97 6.49
C LEU A 150 4.09 8.29 5.94
N GLU A 151 5.05 8.93 6.60
CA GLU A 151 5.59 10.22 6.14
C GLU A 151 6.15 10.11 4.71
N SER A 152 7.10 9.20 4.51
CA SER A 152 7.72 8.97 3.20
C SER A 152 6.75 8.33 2.21
N ALA A 153 5.91 7.39 2.67
CA ALA A 153 4.95 6.69 1.81
C ALA A 153 3.91 7.63 1.19
N VAL A 154 3.37 8.57 1.98
CA VAL A 154 2.38 9.55 1.50
C VAL A 154 3.03 10.57 0.58
N SER A 155 4.21 11.07 0.93
CA SER A 155 4.99 11.98 0.08
C SER A 155 5.33 11.36 -1.27
N ALA A 156 5.80 10.11 -1.27
CA ALA A 156 6.09 9.37 -2.50
C ALA A 156 4.82 9.16 -3.35
N LYS A 157 3.70 8.80 -2.73
CA LYS A 157 2.41 8.63 -3.43
C LYS A 157 1.94 9.93 -4.09
N LEU A 158 1.98 11.05 -3.37
CA LEU A 158 1.62 12.36 -3.92
C LEU A 158 2.53 12.77 -5.09
N THR A 159 3.83 12.50 -4.98
CA THR A 159 4.80 12.71 -6.07
C THR A 159 4.44 11.89 -7.31
N VAL A 160 4.12 10.60 -7.13
CA VAL A 160 3.70 9.71 -8.23
C VAL A 160 2.41 10.20 -8.86
N LEU A 161 1.39 10.54 -8.08
CA LEU A 161 0.11 11.04 -8.58
C LEU A 161 0.26 12.35 -9.37
N THR A 162 1.12 13.24 -8.90
CA THR A 162 1.43 14.50 -9.60
C THR A 162 2.06 14.21 -10.96
N LYS A 163 3.07 13.33 -10.99
CA LYS A 163 3.74 12.93 -12.24
C LYS A 163 2.79 12.24 -13.21
N GLU A 164 1.93 11.34 -12.73
CA GLU A 164 0.92 10.67 -13.55
C GLU A 164 -0.05 11.67 -14.20
N PHE A 165 -0.52 12.66 -13.43
CA PHE A 165 -1.42 13.68 -13.93
C PHE A 165 -0.73 14.61 -14.95
N ASP A 166 0.50 15.04 -14.67
CA ASP A 166 1.29 15.85 -15.61
C ASP A 166 1.59 15.10 -16.90
N ASP A 167 1.97 13.82 -16.82
CA ASP A 167 2.16 12.94 -17.98
C ASP A 167 0.87 12.83 -18.81
N LEU A 168 -0.28 12.63 -18.14
CA LEU A 168 -1.58 12.52 -18.79
C LEU A 168 -1.94 13.84 -19.51
N ARG A 169 -1.79 14.98 -18.83
CA ARG A 169 -2.05 16.30 -19.38
C ARG A 169 -1.18 16.57 -20.61
N ALA A 170 0.10 16.23 -20.55
CA ALA A 170 1.03 16.38 -21.68
C ALA A 170 0.62 15.51 -22.88
N LYS A 171 0.26 14.25 -22.64
CA LYS A 171 -0.16 13.32 -23.70
C LYS A 171 -1.52 13.65 -24.31
N ALA A 172 -2.44 14.21 -23.51
CA ALA A 172 -3.78 14.59 -23.95
C ALA A 172 -3.82 15.93 -24.70
N ALA A 173 -2.69 16.64 -24.85
CA ALA A 173 -2.63 17.96 -25.47
C ALA A 173 -3.14 17.97 -26.94
N ASP A 174 -2.94 16.87 -27.67
CA ASP A 174 -3.38 16.72 -29.06
C ASP A 174 -4.85 16.25 -29.19
N LEU A 175 -5.52 15.96 -28.07
CA LEU A 175 -6.94 15.62 -28.04
C LEU A 175 -7.73 16.88 -27.68
N PRO A 176 -8.37 17.59 -28.65
CA PRO A 176 -8.91 18.92 -28.42
C PRO A 176 -9.83 19.01 -27.19
N TYR A 177 -10.68 18.00 -27.05
CA TYR A 177 -11.63 17.90 -25.96
C TYR A 177 -10.96 17.71 -24.59
N TRP A 178 -10.01 16.79 -24.48
CA TRP A 178 -9.31 16.54 -23.21
C TRP A 178 -8.33 17.66 -22.86
N ASN A 179 -7.70 18.28 -23.86
CA ASN A 179 -6.85 19.44 -23.67
C ASN A 179 -7.63 20.65 -23.12
N GLU A 180 -8.87 20.85 -23.57
CA GLU A 180 -9.76 21.89 -23.01
C GLU A 180 -9.98 21.67 -21.51
N LEU A 181 -10.36 20.46 -21.12
CA LEU A 181 -10.66 20.12 -19.72
C LEU A 181 -9.44 20.10 -18.79
N LEU A 182 -8.30 19.60 -19.27
CA LEU A 182 -7.09 19.36 -18.46
C LEU A 182 -6.10 20.53 -18.46
N SER A 183 -6.06 21.35 -19.52
CA SER A 183 -5.00 22.34 -19.72
C SER A 183 -5.50 23.77 -19.94
N ILE A 184 -6.68 23.96 -20.54
CA ILE A 184 -7.17 25.30 -20.91
C ILE A 184 -8.08 25.86 -19.83
N ASP A 185 -9.15 25.14 -19.51
CA ASP A 185 -10.12 25.55 -18.50
C ASP A 185 -9.72 25.10 -17.10
N GLU A 186 -8.76 24.18 -17.00
CA GLU A 186 -8.33 23.52 -15.75
C GLU A 186 -9.53 23.01 -14.94
N SER A 187 -10.56 22.54 -15.65
CA SER A 187 -11.81 22.08 -15.06
C SER A 187 -11.62 20.78 -14.25
N ILE A 188 -10.60 20.00 -14.62
CA ILE A 188 -10.09 18.84 -13.88
C ILE A 188 -8.71 19.22 -13.34
N THR A 189 -8.54 19.06 -12.03
CA THR A 189 -7.32 19.44 -11.32
C THR A 189 -6.57 18.22 -10.77
N ILE A 190 -5.34 18.43 -10.30
CA ILE A 190 -4.60 17.40 -9.56
C ILE A 190 -5.36 16.91 -8.32
N GLN A 191 -6.14 17.77 -7.66
CA GLN A 191 -6.95 17.38 -6.50
C GLN A 191 -8.07 16.41 -6.89
N ASP A 192 -8.63 16.55 -8.09
CA ASP A 192 -9.58 15.60 -8.64
C ASP A 192 -8.89 14.25 -8.89
N TRP A 193 -7.70 14.24 -9.50
CA TRP A 193 -6.94 12.99 -9.71
C TRP A 193 -6.60 12.27 -8.40
N ILE A 194 -6.19 13.01 -7.36
CA ILE A 194 -5.95 12.48 -6.01
C ILE A 194 -7.24 11.91 -5.40
N LEU A 195 -8.38 12.58 -5.57
CA LEU A 195 -9.69 12.07 -5.13
C LEU A 195 -10.03 10.76 -5.83
N LEU A 196 -9.83 10.66 -7.15
CA LEU A 196 -10.12 9.44 -7.90
C LEU A 196 -9.25 8.27 -7.45
N ASP A 197 -7.95 8.49 -7.22
CA ASP A 197 -7.07 7.48 -6.65
C ASP A 197 -7.53 7.06 -5.25
N ALA A 198 -7.89 8.02 -4.39
CA ALA A 198 -8.38 7.71 -3.05
C ALA A 198 -9.70 6.93 -3.08
N LEU A 199 -10.65 7.30 -3.96
CA LEU A 199 -11.90 6.58 -4.15
C LEU A 199 -11.65 5.14 -4.60
N TYR A 200 -10.81 4.95 -5.62
CA TYR A 200 -10.47 3.62 -6.11
C TYR A 200 -9.79 2.78 -5.03
N ARG A 201 -8.75 3.32 -4.39
CA ARG A 201 -7.94 2.60 -3.41
C ARG A 201 -8.71 2.22 -2.14
N SER A 202 -9.67 3.05 -1.71
CA SER A 202 -10.47 2.75 -0.52
C SER A 202 -11.68 1.85 -0.79
N ARG A 203 -11.96 1.49 -2.05
CA ARG A 203 -13.20 0.80 -2.49
C ARG A 203 -12.99 -0.37 -3.43
N SER A 204 -11.78 -0.53 -3.97
CA SER A 204 -11.43 -1.68 -4.81
C SER A 204 -11.40 -2.95 -3.98
N LEU A 205 -11.89 -4.02 -4.60
CA LEU A 205 -11.97 -5.36 -4.05
C LEU A 205 -11.26 -6.31 -5.01
N GLY A 206 -10.44 -7.22 -4.47
CA GLY A 206 -9.85 -8.31 -5.25
C GLY A 206 -10.89 -9.39 -5.51
N LEU A 207 -11.55 -9.34 -6.67
CA LEU A 207 -12.52 -10.34 -7.08
C LEU A 207 -11.81 -11.60 -7.63
N PRO A 208 -12.26 -12.84 -7.33
CA PRO A 208 -11.55 -14.06 -7.71
C PRO A 208 -11.31 -14.28 -9.21
N LYS A 209 -12.23 -13.80 -10.06
CA LYS A 209 -12.21 -13.91 -11.53
C LYS A 209 -11.91 -12.56 -12.17
N SER A 210 -12.58 -11.48 -11.73
CA SER A 210 -12.44 -10.15 -12.35
C SER A 210 -11.21 -9.37 -11.88
N GLY A 211 -10.52 -9.83 -10.82
CA GLY A 211 -9.39 -9.14 -10.23
C GLY A 211 -9.79 -7.86 -9.49
N GLU A 212 -8.85 -6.94 -9.31
CA GLU A 212 -9.08 -5.65 -8.64
C GLU A 212 -10.16 -4.83 -9.35
N SER A 213 -11.30 -4.63 -8.66
CA SER A 213 -12.49 -4.02 -9.25
C SER A 213 -13.24 -3.16 -8.24
N MET A 214 -13.97 -2.14 -8.70
CA MET A 214 -14.96 -1.44 -7.88
C MET A 214 -16.36 -2.01 -8.16
N VAL A 215 -17.09 -2.34 -7.10
CA VAL A 215 -18.42 -2.95 -7.20
C VAL A 215 -19.44 -2.03 -6.53
N PRO A 216 -20.34 -1.38 -7.32
CA PRO A 216 -21.37 -0.51 -6.76
C PRO A 216 -22.21 -1.22 -5.70
N CYS A 217 -22.65 -0.48 -4.68
CA CYS A 217 -23.37 -0.95 -3.51
C CYS A 217 -22.57 -1.86 -2.56
N LEU A 218 -21.70 -2.74 -3.08
CA LEU A 218 -20.83 -3.58 -2.26
C LEU A 218 -19.70 -2.75 -1.62
N ASP A 219 -19.20 -1.74 -2.32
CA ASP A 219 -18.21 -0.78 -1.79
C ASP A 219 -18.75 0.15 -0.68
N LEU A 220 -20.01 -0.01 -0.29
CA LEU A 220 -20.61 0.62 0.90
C LEU A 220 -20.50 -0.28 2.14
N VAL A 221 -20.14 -1.56 2.00
CA VAL A 221 -20.04 -2.49 3.13
C VAL A 221 -18.76 -2.22 3.90
N ASN A 222 -18.88 -1.85 5.17
CA ASN A 222 -17.71 -1.48 5.98
C ASN A 222 -16.91 -2.67 6.48
N HIS A 223 -15.70 -2.37 6.94
CA HIS A 223 -14.75 -3.34 7.49
C HIS A 223 -15.17 -3.91 8.86
N SER A 224 -14.78 -5.13 9.20
CA SER A 224 -14.57 -5.54 10.60
C SER A 224 -13.60 -6.71 10.63
N SER A 225 -12.73 -6.78 11.65
CA SER A 225 -11.94 -7.98 11.93
C SER A 225 -12.82 -9.19 12.27
N GLN A 226 -14.03 -8.95 12.78
CA GLN A 226 -15.08 -9.96 13.03
C GLN A 226 -16.17 -9.88 11.95
N ALA A 227 -15.76 -9.79 10.68
CA ALA A 227 -16.65 -9.67 9.54
C ALA A 227 -17.79 -10.69 9.56
N THR A 228 -19.02 -10.23 9.37
CA THR A 228 -20.21 -11.10 9.34
C THR A 228 -20.49 -11.65 7.94
N ALA A 229 -19.92 -11.04 6.90
CA ALA A 229 -20.15 -11.39 5.51
C ALA A 229 -18.84 -11.59 4.71
N TYR A 230 -18.98 -12.17 3.53
CA TYR A 230 -17.94 -12.31 2.51
C TYR A 230 -18.57 -12.15 1.12
N PHE A 231 -17.76 -11.77 0.14
CA PHE A 231 -18.22 -11.66 -1.25
C PHE A 231 -17.53 -12.72 -2.13
N ASP A 232 -18.18 -13.07 -3.24
CA ASP A 232 -17.65 -13.97 -4.27
C ASP A 232 -18.28 -13.62 -5.64
N GLU A 233 -17.75 -14.22 -6.71
CA GLU A 233 -18.27 -14.14 -8.07
C GLU A 233 -18.93 -15.46 -8.47
N ASN A 234 -20.24 -15.41 -8.75
CA ASN A 234 -21.00 -16.59 -9.13
C ASN A 234 -20.65 -17.09 -10.55
N SER A 235 -21.28 -18.15 -11.02
CA SER A 235 -21.01 -18.74 -12.34
C SER A 235 -21.37 -17.82 -13.52
N THR A 236 -22.26 -16.85 -13.34
CA THR A 236 -22.64 -15.87 -14.37
C THR A 236 -21.71 -14.66 -14.41
N GLY A 237 -20.84 -14.51 -13.40
CA GLY A 237 -19.92 -13.38 -13.23
C GLY A 237 -20.48 -12.26 -12.35
N ASP A 238 -21.68 -12.43 -11.79
CA ASP A 238 -22.25 -11.45 -10.88
C ASP A 238 -21.56 -11.55 -9.52
N VAL A 239 -21.40 -10.41 -8.87
CA VAL A 239 -20.79 -10.32 -7.55
C VAL A 239 -21.89 -10.44 -6.50
N ALA A 240 -21.70 -11.36 -5.55
CA ALA A 240 -22.68 -11.64 -4.51
C ALA A 240 -22.06 -11.50 -3.11
N LEU A 241 -22.81 -10.89 -2.19
CA LEU A 241 -22.47 -10.80 -0.76
C LEU A 241 -23.25 -11.88 0.01
N HIS A 242 -22.56 -12.66 0.83
CA HIS A 242 -23.12 -13.77 1.59
C HIS A 242 -22.82 -13.62 3.08
N LEU A 243 -23.81 -13.99 3.92
CA LEU A 243 -23.59 -14.12 5.35
C LEU A 243 -22.64 -15.30 5.63
N ARG A 244 -21.62 -15.10 6.46
CA ARG A 244 -20.68 -16.17 6.83
C ARG A 244 -21.37 -17.26 7.63
N LYS A 245 -20.87 -18.49 7.48
CA LYS A 245 -21.35 -19.65 8.23
C LYS A 245 -21.11 -19.44 9.73
N GLY A 246 -22.09 -19.78 10.54
CA GLY A 246 -22.06 -19.61 11.99
C GLY A 246 -22.29 -18.17 12.47
N CYS A 247 -22.52 -17.21 11.57
CA CYS A 247 -22.83 -15.83 11.94
C CYS A 247 -24.34 -15.62 12.09
N ALA A 248 -24.69 -14.77 13.05
CA ALA A 248 -26.01 -14.21 13.23
C ALA A 248 -25.87 -12.68 13.27
N VAL A 249 -26.82 -11.97 12.67
CA VAL A 249 -26.89 -10.51 12.67
C VAL A 249 -28.31 -10.10 13.00
N SER A 250 -28.48 -9.33 14.06
CA SER A 250 -29.79 -8.88 14.53
C SER A 250 -30.34 -7.78 13.62
N TYR A 251 -31.66 -7.55 13.66
CA TYR A 251 -32.26 -6.37 13.03
C TYR A 251 -31.51 -5.08 13.40
N ASP A 252 -31.27 -4.23 12.40
CA ASP A 252 -30.56 -2.94 12.50
C ASP A 252 -29.04 -3.05 12.78
N GLU A 253 -28.48 -4.25 12.93
CA GLU A 253 -27.04 -4.44 13.06
C GLU A 253 -26.33 -4.38 11.70
N GLU A 254 -25.09 -3.90 11.73
CA GLU A 254 -24.27 -3.68 10.54
C GLU A 254 -23.74 -4.99 9.95
N ILE A 255 -23.85 -5.13 8.63
CA ILE A 255 -23.19 -6.16 7.84
C ILE A 255 -21.80 -5.65 7.48
N THR A 256 -20.77 -6.45 7.76
CA THR A 256 -19.37 -6.07 7.56
C THR A 256 -18.60 -7.14 6.80
N ILE A 257 -17.58 -6.72 6.06
CA ILE A 257 -16.62 -7.60 5.38
C ILE A 257 -15.22 -7.39 5.95
N ASP A 258 -14.32 -8.34 5.72
CA ASP A 258 -12.92 -8.15 6.05
C ASP A 258 -12.22 -7.48 4.87
N TYR A 259 -11.54 -6.36 5.12
CA TYR A 259 -10.76 -5.66 4.09
C TYR A 259 -9.36 -6.27 3.95
N GLY A 260 -8.94 -7.10 4.90
CA GLY A 260 -7.67 -7.81 4.90
C GLY A 260 -7.13 -7.93 6.33
N LYS A 261 -7.29 -9.10 6.93
CA LYS A 261 -6.79 -9.45 8.28
C LYS A 261 -5.30 -9.15 8.55
N ASP A 262 -4.45 -9.16 7.52
CA ASP A 262 -2.99 -9.05 7.67
C ASP A 262 -2.47 -7.61 7.48
N LYS A 263 -3.35 -6.66 7.18
CA LYS A 263 -2.97 -5.26 6.91
C LYS A 263 -2.44 -4.58 8.17
N SER A 264 -1.34 -3.85 8.02
CA SER A 264 -0.78 -3.07 9.13
C SER A 264 -1.67 -1.87 9.47
N PRO A 265 -1.57 -1.30 10.69
CA PRO A 265 -2.22 -0.04 11.03
C PRO A 265 -1.91 1.09 10.03
N ALA A 266 -0.65 1.17 9.58
CA ALA A 266 -0.21 2.14 8.59
C ALA A 266 -0.92 1.90 7.24
N GLU A 267 -1.01 0.65 6.78
CA GLU A 267 -1.70 0.30 5.54
C GLU A 267 -3.20 0.59 5.60
N MET A 268 -3.85 0.31 6.74
CA MET A 268 -5.26 0.62 6.96
C MET A 268 -5.52 2.13 6.88
N LEU A 269 -4.69 2.93 7.57
CA LEU A 269 -4.82 4.38 7.54
C LEU A 269 -4.50 4.95 6.15
N PHE A 270 -3.45 4.45 5.51
CA PHE A 270 -3.05 4.87 4.17
C PHE A 270 -4.17 4.60 3.16
N SER A 271 -4.68 3.36 3.14
CA SER A 271 -5.60 2.85 2.10
C SER A 271 -7.06 3.24 2.33
N TYR A 272 -7.52 3.25 3.58
CA TYR A 272 -8.94 3.42 3.93
C TYR A 272 -9.23 4.64 4.80
N GLY A 273 -8.20 5.27 5.38
CA GLY A 273 -8.36 6.48 6.20
C GLY A 273 -8.78 6.21 7.65
N PHE A 274 -8.62 4.98 8.15
CA PHE A 274 -8.84 4.64 9.56
C PHE A 274 -7.88 3.52 10.01
N ILE A 275 -7.69 3.37 11.32
CA ILE A 275 -6.97 2.23 11.92
C ILE A 275 -8.03 1.34 12.59
N ASP A 276 -8.00 0.05 12.31
CA ASP A 276 -8.87 -0.91 12.99
C ASP A 276 -8.39 -1.12 14.42
N SER A 277 -9.20 -0.69 15.41
CA SER A 277 -8.91 -0.85 16.83
C SER A 277 -8.98 -2.30 17.28
N ASP A 278 -9.77 -3.11 16.59
CA ASP A 278 -10.03 -4.51 16.93
C ASP A 278 -9.05 -5.46 16.20
N SER A 279 -8.18 -4.91 15.35
CA SER A 279 -7.16 -5.69 14.66
C SER A 279 -6.12 -6.22 15.65
N THR A 280 -5.85 -7.51 15.53
CA THR A 280 -4.75 -8.18 16.24
C THR A 280 -3.43 -8.03 15.48
N SER A 281 -3.45 -7.54 14.23
CA SER A 281 -2.24 -7.33 13.44
C SER A 281 -1.39 -6.22 14.05
N ARG A 282 -0.18 -6.59 14.47
CA ARG A 282 0.84 -5.68 14.98
C ARG A 282 2.06 -5.80 14.07
N SER A 283 2.03 -5.05 12.98
CA SER A 283 3.10 -5.02 12.01
C SER A 283 3.50 -3.61 11.63
N LEU A 284 4.77 -3.45 11.26
CA LEU A 284 5.37 -2.21 10.79
C LEU A 284 6.27 -2.54 9.61
N VAL A 285 6.17 -1.75 8.54
CA VAL A 285 7.03 -1.87 7.37
C VAL A 285 7.76 -0.55 7.20
N LEU A 286 9.09 -0.61 7.18
CA LEU A 286 9.95 0.54 6.95
C LEU A 286 10.66 0.37 5.60
N PRO A 287 10.68 1.39 4.73
CA PRO A 287 11.49 1.35 3.52
C PRO A 287 12.97 1.31 3.91
N LEU A 288 13.79 0.58 3.14
CA LEU A 288 15.24 0.53 3.33
C LEU A 288 15.94 1.27 2.21
N GLU A 289 16.89 2.12 2.59
CA GLU A 289 17.80 2.77 1.66
C GLU A 289 19.17 2.06 1.69
N PRO A 290 19.86 1.92 0.55
CA PRO A 290 21.24 1.45 0.55
C PRO A 290 22.15 2.35 1.39
N LEU A 291 23.25 1.78 1.89
CA LEU A 291 24.26 2.55 2.60
C LEU A 291 24.92 3.57 1.65
N GLU A 292 25.10 4.81 2.09
CA GLU A 292 25.59 5.92 1.24
C GLU A 292 26.95 5.62 0.59
N ASP A 293 27.83 4.93 1.32
CA ASP A 293 29.20 4.63 0.89
C ASP A 293 29.36 3.25 0.23
N ASP A 294 28.26 2.53 -0.08
CA ASP A 294 28.34 1.19 -0.69
C ASP A 294 28.57 1.27 -2.22
N PRO A 295 29.77 0.90 -2.73
CA PRO A 295 30.07 0.97 -4.15
C PRO A 295 29.23 0.00 -4.99
N LEU A 296 28.63 -1.02 -4.36
CA LEU A 296 27.78 -2.02 -5.01
C LEU A 296 26.28 -1.71 -4.86
N ALA A 297 25.89 -0.60 -4.24
CA ALA A 297 24.49 -0.27 -3.92
C ALA A 297 23.56 -0.41 -5.14
N ALA A 298 23.91 0.20 -6.28
CA ALA A 298 23.10 0.14 -7.50
C ALA A 298 22.98 -1.29 -8.05
N ALA A 299 24.05 -2.08 -7.98
CA ALA A 299 24.06 -3.46 -8.43
C ALA A 299 23.22 -4.36 -7.52
N LYS A 300 23.32 -4.18 -6.19
CA LYS A 300 22.52 -4.87 -5.17
C LYS A 300 21.03 -4.56 -5.34
N LEU A 301 20.66 -3.30 -5.52
CA LEU A 301 19.27 -2.89 -5.78
C LEU A 301 18.72 -3.51 -7.06
N HIS A 302 19.49 -3.44 -8.16
CA HIS A 302 19.08 -4.03 -9.43
C HIS A 302 18.91 -5.55 -9.32
N ALA A 303 19.81 -6.24 -8.62
CA ALA A 303 19.73 -7.67 -8.41
C ALA A 303 18.54 -8.05 -7.52
N PHE A 304 18.29 -7.32 -6.43
CA PHE A 304 17.15 -7.56 -5.54
C PHE A 304 15.80 -7.42 -6.27
N GLY A 305 15.71 -6.48 -7.21
CA GLY A 305 14.61 -6.39 -8.19
C GLY A 305 13.26 -5.92 -7.63
N ILE A 306 13.15 -5.72 -6.31
CA ILE A 306 11.99 -5.14 -5.63
C ILE A 306 12.45 -4.02 -4.69
N SER A 307 11.52 -3.20 -4.20
CA SER A 307 11.86 -2.16 -3.23
C SER A 307 12.28 -2.77 -1.89
N PRO A 308 13.48 -2.48 -1.37
CA PRO A 308 13.92 -2.95 -0.06
C PRO A 308 13.05 -2.47 1.09
N LYS A 309 12.78 -3.36 2.04
CA LYS A 309 11.99 -3.07 3.23
C LYS A 309 12.44 -3.90 4.42
N LEU A 310 12.23 -3.36 5.61
CA LEU A 310 12.28 -4.05 6.90
C LEU A 310 10.85 -4.24 7.38
N GLU A 311 10.45 -5.48 7.58
CA GLU A 311 9.17 -5.84 8.17
C GLU A 311 9.39 -6.26 9.62
N LEU A 312 8.62 -5.67 10.53
CA LEU A 312 8.53 -6.05 11.92
C LEU A 312 7.12 -6.57 12.17
N VAL A 313 6.99 -7.78 12.69
CA VAL A 313 5.69 -8.42 12.95
C VAL A 313 5.70 -9.05 14.33
N GLU A 314 4.71 -8.72 15.16
CA GLU A 314 4.50 -9.37 16.45
C GLU A 314 3.72 -10.68 16.25
N ASP A 315 4.20 -11.78 16.85
CA ASP A 315 3.48 -13.05 16.87
C ASP A 315 2.34 -13.09 17.91
N GLU A 316 1.65 -14.23 18.01
CA GLU A 316 0.55 -14.44 18.96
C GLU A 316 0.98 -14.32 20.44
N ASP A 317 2.25 -14.56 20.74
CA ASP A 317 2.84 -14.47 22.08
C ASP A 317 3.34 -13.05 22.43
N GLY A 318 3.23 -12.12 21.47
CA GLY A 318 3.65 -10.74 21.64
C GLY A 318 5.15 -10.50 21.36
N ILE A 319 5.82 -11.45 20.72
CA ILE A 319 7.25 -11.40 20.41
C ILE A 319 7.43 -10.83 19.00
N PRO A 320 8.21 -9.74 18.83
CA PRO A 320 8.47 -9.18 17.52
C PRO A 320 9.51 -10.02 16.76
N HIS A 321 9.21 -10.25 15.48
CA HIS A 321 10.10 -10.86 14.50
C HIS A 321 10.44 -9.83 13.43
N SER A 322 11.69 -9.84 12.97
CA SER A 322 12.15 -8.98 11.88
C SER A 322 12.45 -9.77 10.62
N SER A 323 12.08 -9.22 9.47
CA SER A 323 12.39 -9.75 8.14
C SER A 323 12.90 -8.63 7.25
N ALA A 324 14.16 -8.74 6.83
CA ALA A 324 14.78 -7.76 5.94
C ALA A 324 15.80 -8.43 5.00
N PRO A 325 15.34 -9.20 3.98
CA PRO A 325 16.23 -9.96 3.11
C PRO A 325 17.31 -9.12 2.43
N PHE A 326 17.00 -7.87 2.09
CA PHE A 326 17.96 -6.96 1.45
C PHE A 326 19.14 -6.58 2.35
N VAL A 327 18.99 -6.56 3.67
CA VAL A 327 20.07 -6.18 4.60
C VAL A 327 21.25 -7.14 4.50
N TYR A 328 20.99 -8.42 4.17
CA TYR A 328 22.05 -9.37 3.86
C TYR A 328 22.90 -8.93 2.67
N LEU A 329 22.27 -8.46 1.58
CA LEU A 329 23.01 -7.89 0.45
C LEU A 329 23.73 -6.61 0.85
N MET A 330 23.11 -5.75 1.67
CA MET A 330 23.76 -4.51 2.14
C MET A 330 25.07 -4.80 2.88
N CYS A 331 25.10 -5.84 3.72
CA CYS A 331 26.23 -6.17 4.58
C CYS A 331 27.36 -6.98 3.93
N LEU A 332 27.17 -7.48 2.71
CA LEU A 332 28.16 -8.28 1.98
C LEU A 332 28.93 -7.42 0.96
N ASN A 333 30.24 -7.64 0.92
CA ASN A 333 31.18 -6.94 0.04
C ASN A 333 31.96 -7.92 -0.86
N GLU A 334 32.80 -7.38 -1.75
CA GLU A 334 33.66 -8.20 -2.62
C GLU A 334 34.63 -9.09 -1.84
N GLU A 335 35.17 -8.57 -0.73
CA GLU A 335 36.06 -9.31 0.19
C GLU A 335 35.36 -10.49 0.87
N ASP A 336 34.06 -10.40 1.08
CA ASP A 336 33.24 -11.48 1.65
C ASP A 336 32.89 -12.54 0.59
N GLY A 337 33.13 -12.26 -0.69
CA GLY A 337 32.86 -13.16 -1.81
C GLY A 337 31.68 -12.78 -2.70
N LEU A 338 31.02 -11.64 -2.46
CA LEU A 338 29.93 -11.13 -3.31
C LEU A 338 30.51 -10.36 -4.50
N GLN A 339 30.16 -10.75 -5.72
CA GLN A 339 30.65 -10.08 -6.93
C GLN A 339 29.54 -9.83 -7.94
N PHE A 340 29.61 -8.73 -8.67
CA PHE A 340 28.73 -8.42 -9.78
C PHE A 340 29.52 -8.33 -11.08
N ARG A 341 29.09 -9.04 -12.12
CA ARG A 341 29.74 -9.00 -13.45
C ARG A 341 28.71 -8.72 -14.52
N VAL A 342 29.01 -7.78 -15.42
CA VAL A 342 28.21 -7.58 -16.62
C VAL A 342 28.69 -8.57 -17.68
N LEU A 343 27.86 -9.56 -17.99
CA LEU A 343 28.15 -10.52 -19.05
C LEU A 343 27.42 -10.11 -20.32
N GLN A 344 28.14 -10.18 -21.44
CA GLN A 344 27.57 -9.97 -22.76
C GLN A 344 27.26 -11.32 -23.40
N GLU A 345 26.02 -11.52 -23.82
CA GLU A 345 25.63 -12.73 -24.55
C GLU A 345 26.01 -12.65 -26.03
N THR A 346 25.93 -13.78 -26.73
CA THR A 346 26.30 -13.89 -28.14
C THR A 346 25.44 -13.03 -29.07
N ASP A 347 24.25 -12.63 -28.63
CA ASP A 347 23.33 -11.73 -29.34
C ASP A 347 23.64 -10.23 -29.10
N GLY A 348 24.63 -9.93 -28.25
CA GLY A 348 25.04 -8.58 -27.89
C GLY A 348 24.32 -8.00 -26.67
N SER A 349 23.30 -8.68 -26.13
CA SER A 349 22.62 -8.29 -24.89
C SER A 349 23.58 -8.31 -23.70
N ARG A 350 23.34 -7.43 -22.72
CA ARG A 350 24.18 -7.29 -21.52
C ARG A 350 23.31 -7.51 -20.29
N HIS A 351 23.74 -8.44 -19.44
CA HIS A 351 23.05 -8.77 -18.20
C HIS A 351 24.01 -8.66 -17.03
N LEU A 352 23.56 -7.96 -15.99
CA LEU A 352 24.23 -7.97 -14.69
C LEU A 352 23.98 -9.34 -14.05
N ARG A 353 25.05 -10.03 -13.66
CA ARG A 353 25.00 -11.30 -12.94
C ARG A 353 25.62 -11.16 -11.56
N MET A 354 25.01 -11.82 -10.60
CA MET A 354 25.46 -11.84 -9.20
C MET A 354 26.16 -13.17 -8.94
N PHE A 355 27.33 -13.11 -8.31
CA PHE A 355 28.15 -14.25 -7.95
C PHE A 355 28.43 -14.27 -6.45
N TRP A 356 28.44 -15.46 -5.87
CA TRP A 356 28.88 -15.71 -4.51
C TRP A 356 29.98 -16.77 -4.54
N GLN A 357 31.20 -16.41 -4.11
CA GLN A 357 32.37 -17.28 -4.18
C GLN A 357 32.54 -17.94 -5.57
N ASP A 358 32.46 -17.12 -6.62
CA ASP A 358 32.51 -17.50 -8.05
C ASP A 358 31.35 -18.37 -8.57
N VAL A 359 30.33 -18.66 -7.76
CA VAL A 359 29.11 -19.35 -8.19
C VAL A 359 28.04 -18.35 -8.62
N ASP A 360 27.46 -18.52 -9.81
CA ASP A 360 26.37 -17.67 -10.31
C ASP A 360 25.09 -17.90 -9.49
N VAL A 361 24.63 -16.84 -8.82
CA VAL A 361 23.48 -16.83 -7.91
C VAL A 361 22.44 -15.77 -8.31
N THR A 362 22.47 -15.35 -9.58
CA THR A 362 21.61 -14.29 -10.14
C THR A 362 20.11 -14.51 -9.89
N HIS A 363 19.66 -15.75 -9.71
CA HIS A 363 18.25 -16.09 -9.51
C HIS A 363 17.77 -16.12 -8.05
N VAL A 364 18.66 -15.94 -7.07
CA VAL A 364 18.32 -16.06 -5.64
C VAL A 364 18.70 -14.83 -4.77
N PRO A 365 18.53 -13.59 -5.25
CA PRO A 365 18.92 -12.38 -4.51
C PRO A 365 18.10 -12.14 -3.23
N ASN A 366 16.94 -12.80 -3.10
CA ASN A 366 16.04 -12.64 -1.95
C ASN A 366 16.26 -13.69 -0.86
N THR A 367 17.15 -14.67 -1.08
CA THR A 367 17.43 -15.77 -0.14
C THR A 367 18.93 -15.85 0.17
N VAL A 368 19.60 -14.69 0.19
CA VAL A 368 21.04 -14.60 0.45
C VAL A 368 21.40 -15.14 1.83
N LYS A 369 20.51 -15.02 2.82
CA LYS A 369 20.69 -15.64 4.15
C LYS A 369 20.98 -17.14 4.04
N ASP A 370 20.23 -17.86 3.21
CA ASP A 370 20.38 -19.31 3.03
C ASP A 370 21.70 -19.64 2.32
N LEU A 371 22.09 -18.80 1.35
CA LEU A 371 23.32 -18.94 0.58
C LEU A 371 24.58 -18.85 1.46
N ILE A 372 24.56 -17.94 2.44
CA ILE A 372 25.72 -17.67 3.29
C ILE A 372 25.76 -18.55 4.55
N HIS A 373 24.76 -19.41 4.78
CA HIS A 373 24.59 -20.16 6.03
C HIS A 373 25.81 -21.01 6.41
N ASP A 374 26.41 -21.68 5.42
CA ASP A 374 27.56 -22.57 5.61
C ASP A 374 28.91 -21.82 5.55
N HIS A 375 28.89 -20.49 5.43
CA HIS A 375 30.11 -19.67 5.34
C HIS A 375 30.81 -19.57 6.71
N GLU A 376 32.15 -19.58 6.72
CA GLU A 376 32.93 -19.52 7.97
C GLU A 376 32.68 -18.24 8.77
N LEU A 377 32.41 -17.12 8.08
CA LEU A 377 32.05 -15.82 8.68
C LEU A 377 30.54 -15.62 8.87
N TYR A 378 29.69 -16.65 8.76
CA TYR A 378 28.23 -16.49 8.86
C TYR A 378 27.79 -15.70 10.10
N GLN A 379 28.37 -15.97 11.26
CA GLN A 379 28.04 -15.27 12.51
C GLN A 379 28.47 -13.79 12.50
N VAL A 380 29.53 -13.45 11.78
CA VAL A 380 29.95 -12.07 11.55
C VAL A 380 28.95 -11.35 10.63
N PHE A 381 28.46 -12.04 9.60
CA PHE A 381 27.43 -11.49 8.72
C PHE A 381 26.11 -11.24 9.47
N GLU A 382 25.66 -12.19 10.31
CA GLU A 382 24.49 -11.99 11.17
C GLU A 382 24.69 -10.77 12.10
N LEU A 383 25.89 -10.58 12.67
CA LEU A 383 26.19 -9.42 13.51
C LEU A 383 26.08 -8.10 12.73
N ARG A 384 26.63 -8.04 11.51
CA ARG A 384 26.53 -6.86 10.63
C ARG A 384 25.05 -6.55 10.31
N VAL A 385 24.27 -7.58 9.95
CA VAL A 385 22.84 -7.45 9.63
C VAL A 385 22.05 -6.92 10.82
N ILE A 386 22.21 -7.52 12.00
CA ILE A 386 21.52 -7.06 13.22
C ILE A 386 21.93 -5.62 13.57
N THR A 387 23.19 -5.26 13.41
CA THR A 387 23.67 -3.90 13.67
C THR A 387 23.02 -2.87 12.74
N VAL A 388 22.89 -3.20 11.45
CA VAL A 388 22.18 -2.33 10.49
C VAL A 388 20.71 -2.19 10.86
N ILE A 389 20.02 -3.29 11.18
CA ILE A 389 18.59 -3.25 11.58
C ILE A 389 18.41 -2.44 12.87
N LEU A 390 19.28 -2.62 13.88
CA LEU A 390 19.25 -1.84 15.11
C LEU A 390 19.39 -0.34 14.85
N ASN A 391 20.34 0.05 13.99
CA ASN A 391 20.52 1.47 13.64
C ASN A 391 19.27 2.05 12.99
N ILE A 392 18.64 1.32 12.07
CA ILE A 392 17.38 1.73 11.41
C ILE A 392 16.27 1.92 12.45
N ILE A 393 16.08 0.95 13.35
CA ILE A 393 15.06 1.01 14.40
C ILE A 393 15.32 2.19 15.35
N GLN A 394 16.58 2.41 15.75
CA GLN A 394 16.96 3.52 16.64
C GLN A 394 16.71 4.87 15.99
N GLN A 395 17.07 5.03 14.71
CA GLN A 395 16.79 6.24 13.95
C GLN A 395 15.28 6.50 13.87
N GLN A 396 14.49 5.48 13.53
CA GLN A 396 13.03 5.61 13.44
C GLN A 396 12.40 6.01 14.79
N LEU A 397 12.86 5.40 15.90
CA LEU A 397 12.42 5.77 17.25
C LEU A 397 12.76 7.22 17.60
N GLN A 398 13.95 7.67 17.22
CA GLN A 398 14.38 9.05 17.43
C GLN A 398 13.49 10.03 16.64
N GLU A 399 13.21 9.75 15.37
CA GLU A 399 12.30 10.55 14.54
C GLU A 399 10.88 10.60 15.10
N LEU A 400 10.36 9.47 15.59
CA LEU A 400 9.06 9.42 16.28
C LEU A 400 9.07 10.30 17.54
N SER A 401 10.09 10.16 18.39
CA SER A 401 10.23 10.94 19.62
C SER A 401 10.29 12.44 19.34
N ASP A 402 11.08 12.85 18.35
CA ASP A 402 11.25 14.25 17.95
C ASP A 402 9.99 14.84 17.31
N SER A 403 9.03 14.00 16.90
CA SER A 403 7.74 14.45 16.36
C SER A 403 6.65 14.61 17.43
N GLN A 404 6.86 14.09 18.65
CA GLN A 404 5.87 14.06 19.73
C GLN A 404 6.04 15.28 20.64
N HIS A 405 5.48 16.42 20.24
CA HIS A 405 5.57 17.66 21.03
C HIS A 405 4.23 18.17 21.58
N ASN A 406 3.11 17.75 20.99
CA ASN A 406 1.79 18.27 21.34
C ASN A 406 0.96 17.21 22.07
N THR A 407 0.43 17.57 23.25
CA THR A 407 -0.49 16.72 24.02
C THR A 407 -1.94 16.85 23.55
N GLU A 408 -2.25 17.87 22.75
CA GLU A 408 -3.60 18.15 22.23
C GLU A 408 -3.54 18.44 20.72
N ALA A 409 -4.69 18.25 20.05
CA ALA A 409 -4.82 18.52 18.62
C ALA A 409 -4.68 20.02 18.33
N PRO A 410 -3.80 20.42 17.39
CA PRO A 410 -3.74 21.81 16.92
C PRO A 410 -5.07 22.25 16.30
N GLU A 411 -5.45 23.53 16.43
CA GLU A 411 -6.71 24.06 15.87
C GLU A 411 -6.86 23.85 14.35
N SER A 412 -5.75 23.79 13.62
CA SER A 412 -5.70 23.57 12.17
C SER A 412 -5.83 22.10 11.74
N VAL A 413 -5.89 21.16 12.69
CA VAL A 413 -5.92 19.72 12.46
C VAL A 413 -7.24 19.15 12.98
N ARG A 414 -7.94 18.37 12.15
CA ARG A 414 -9.15 17.68 12.59
C ARG A 414 -8.84 16.66 13.68
N GLN A 415 -9.69 16.62 14.71
CA GLN A 415 -9.50 15.77 15.89
C GLN A 415 -9.37 14.28 15.53
N GLU A 416 -10.20 13.80 14.60
CA GLU A 416 -10.18 12.41 14.10
C GLU A 416 -8.83 12.02 13.48
N ILE A 417 -8.19 12.93 12.75
CA ILE A 417 -6.86 12.72 12.15
C ILE A 417 -5.80 12.71 13.23
N TRP A 418 -5.84 13.69 14.12
CA TRP A 418 -4.88 13.75 15.22
C TRP A 418 -4.92 12.49 16.09
N GLN A 419 -6.12 11.97 16.37
CA GLN A 419 -6.31 10.70 17.08
C GLN A 419 -5.74 9.50 16.31
N ALA A 420 -6.05 9.39 15.01
CA ALA A 420 -5.55 8.30 14.17
C ALA A 420 -4.01 8.31 14.09
N VAL A 421 -3.40 9.48 13.88
CA VAL A 421 -1.94 9.62 13.81
C VAL A 421 -1.27 9.39 15.16
N SER A 422 -1.86 9.88 16.26
CA SER A 422 -1.35 9.62 17.61
C SER A 422 -1.41 8.13 17.96
N HIS A 423 -2.49 7.46 17.55
CA HIS A 423 -2.62 6.02 17.71
C HIS A 423 -1.57 5.27 16.87
N LEU A 424 -1.36 5.65 15.61
CA LEU A 424 -0.31 5.09 14.76
C LEU A 424 1.07 5.22 15.41
N LYS A 425 1.44 6.43 15.85
CA LYS A 425 2.72 6.69 16.54
C LYS A 425 2.90 5.78 17.74
N SER A 426 1.87 5.62 18.57
CA SER A 426 1.92 4.74 19.73
C SER A 426 2.15 3.27 19.35
N LEU A 427 1.51 2.80 18.28
CA LEU A 427 1.67 1.42 17.80
C LEU A 427 3.08 1.18 17.23
N GLU A 428 3.57 2.11 16.40
CA GLU A 428 4.91 2.04 15.81
C GLU A 428 6.00 2.12 16.89
N THR A 429 5.90 3.04 17.85
CA THR A 429 6.84 3.11 18.99
C THR A 429 6.86 1.79 19.75
N SER A 430 5.70 1.19 20.02
CA SER A 430 5.62 -0.06 20.80
C SER A 430 6.33 -1.22 20.10
N ILE A 431 6.10 -1.43 18.80
CA ILE A 431 6.74 -2.52 18.06
C ILE A 431 8.24 -2.29 17.88
N LEU A 432 8.65 -1.04 17.66
CA LEU A 432 10.07 -0.68 17.53
C LEU A 432 10.82 -0.90 18.85
N GLU A 433 10.28 -0.47 19.99
CA GLU A 433 10.89 -0.68 21.31
C GLU A 433 11.01 -2.17 21.67
N LYS A 434 9.98 -2.96 21.38
CA LYS A 434 10.05 -4.42 21.58
C LYS A 434 11.11 -5.04 20.68
N SER A 435 11.15 -4.67 19.40
CA SER A 435 12.10 -5.20 18.42
C SER A 435 13.53 -4.85 18.78
N LEU A 436 13.76 -3.62 19.27
CA LEU A 436 15.06 -3.15 19.75
C LEU A 436 15.59 -4.06 20.87
N ARG A 437 14.76 -4.38 21.87
CA ARG A 437 15.16 -5.27 22.98
C ARG A 437 15.56 -6.66 22.50
N VAL A 438 14.74 -7.28 21.63
CA VAL A 438 15.01 -8.62 21.10
C VAL A 438 16.31 -8.65 20.28
N LEU A 439 16.51 -7.65 19.42
CA LEU A 439 17.70 -7.56 18.57
C LEU A 439 18.96 -7.21 19.37
N ASP A 440 18.85 -6.43 20.44
CA ASP A 440 19.97 -6.15 21.35
C ASP A 440 20.45 -7.41 22.08
N GLU A 441 19.52 -8.26 22.53
CA GLU A 441 19.84 -9.56 23.13
C GLU A 441 20.54 -10.48 22.12
N GLN A 442 20.04 -10.55 20.88
CA GLN A 442 20.67 -11.32 19.81
C GLN A 442 22.08 -10.79 19.47
N ARG A 443 22.24 -9.46 19.40
CA ARG A 443 23.55 -8.82 19.20
C ARG A 443 24.53 -9.19 20.31
N ALA A 444 24.10 -9.15 21.57
CA ALA A 444 24.94 -9.52 22.71
C ALA A 444 25.39 -10.99 22.62
N GLN A 445 24.50 -11.90 22.24
CA GLN A 445 24.83 -13.32 22.03
C GLN A 445 25.85 -13.51 20.90
N LEU A 446 25.71 -12.78 19.79
CA LEU A 446 26.66 -12.84 18.68
C LEU A 446 28.04 -12.30 19.05
N LEU A 447 28.11 -11.23 19.85
CA LEU A 447 29.39 -10.66 20.32
C LEU A 447 30.16 -11.62 21.24
N GLU A 448 29.49 -12.57 21.89
CA GLU A 448 30.12 -13.63 22.67
C GLU A 448 30.55 -14.85 21.83
N HIS A 449 30.11 -14.93 20.56
CA HIS A 449 30.40 -16.06 19.69
C HIS A 449 31.87 -16.10 19.29
N ALA A 450 32.51 -17.28 19.39
CA ALA A 450 33.96 -17.45 19.19
C ALA A 450 34.46 -16.87 17.84
N THR A 451 33.79 -17.21 16.74
CA THR A 451 34.11 -16.68 15.39
C THR A 451 34.09 -15.15 15.32
N VAL A 452 33.13 -14.52 15.98
CA VAL A 452 32.98 -13.06 15.99
C VAL A 452 34.09 -12.43 16.82
N VAL A 453 34.37 -12.98 18.00
CA VAL A 453 35.46 -12.51 18.87
C VAL A 453 36.82 -12.62 18.19
N GLU A 454 37.07 -13.73 17.48
CA GLU A 454 38.31 -13.93 16.72
C GLU A 454 38.42 -12.93 15.57
N TYR A 455 37.35 -12.74 14.81
CA TYR A 455 37.29 -11.78 13.71
C TYR A 455 37.56 -10.33 14.16
N LEU A 456 36.89 -9.88 15.23
CA LEU A 456 37.06 -8.52 15.75
C LEU A 456 38.49 -8.28 16.28
N LYS A 457 39.10 -9.27 16.94
CA LYS A 457 40.50 -9.17 17.39
C LYS A 457 41.49 -9.04 16.23
N ALA A 458 41.26 -9.75 15.13
CA ALA A 458 42.09 -9.64 13.93
C ALA A 458 41.97 -8.24 13.30
N MET A 459 40.76 -7.68 13.24
CA MET A 459 40.58 -6.30 12.75
C MET A 459 41.25 -5.25 13.65
N GLU A 460 41.20 -5.43 14.98
CA GLU A 460 41.89 -4.54 15.91
C GLU A 460 43.42 -4.61 15.78
N SER A 461 44.00 -5.79 15.49
CA SER A 461 45.44 -5.88 15.23
C SER A 461 45.82 -5.19 13.92
N ASP A 462 45.05 -5.42 12.85
CA ASP A 462 45.34 -4.83 11.54
C ASP A 462 45.24 -3.30 11.58
N GLN A 463 44.26 -2.73 12.30
CA GLN A 463 44.17 -1.28 12.49
C GLN A 463 45.35 -0.71 13.30
N ASN A 464 45.77 -1.40 14.37
CA ASN A 464 46.92 -0.95 15.16
C ASN A 464 48.23 -1.02 14.37
N ASP A 465 48.40 -2.03 13.52
CA ASP A 465 49.56 -2.17 12.65
C ASP A 465 49.58 -1.08 11.55
N MET A 466 48.43 -0.76 10.94
CA MET A 466 48.32 0.35 9.98
C MET A 466 48.61 1.73 10.61
N VAL A 467 48.16 1.96 11.85
CA VAL A 467 48.45 3.22 12.58
C VAL A 467 49.93 3.29 12.97
N ALA A 468 50.56 2.16 13.34
CA ALA A 468 51.98 2.10 13.64
C ALA A 468 52.85 2.29 12.39
N GLU A 469 52.44 1.76 11.23
CA GLU A 469 53.12 2.00 9.95
C GLU A 469 52.99 3.46 9.51
N ALA A 470 51.82 4.08 9.62
CA ALA A 470 51.62 5.50 9.32
C ALA A 470 52.43 6.43 10.24
N ALA A 471 52.56 6.09 11.53
CA ALA A 471 53.38 6.85 12.48
C ALA A 471 54.88 6.71 12.20
N ASN A 472 55.33 5.54 11.75
CA ASN A 472 56.73 5.33 11.35
C ASN A 472 57.07 6.04 10.02
N GLU A 473 56.11 6.17 9.09
CA GLU A 473 56.29 6.95 7.87
C GLU A 473 56.42 8.46 8.16
N GLU A 474 55.68 9.01 9.14
CA GLU A 474 55.85 10.43 9.53
C GLU A 474 57.20 10.73 10.21
N GLU A 475 57.80 9.77 10.91
CA GLU A 475 59.14 9.93 11.53
C GLU A 475 60.29 9.84 10.50
N ASP A 476 60.12 9.13 9.37
CA ASP A 476 61.16 8.98 8.34
C ASP A 476 61.19 10.17 7.34
N PHE A 477 60.22 11.09 7.43
CA PHE A 477 60.17 12.36 6.69
C PHE A 477 60.53 13.61 7.54
N SER A 478 60.99 13.42 8.78
CA SER A 478 61.37 14.50 9.73
C SER A 478 62.86 14.87 9.72
#